data_AF-A0A544ZDC4-F1
#
_entry.id   AF-A0A544ZDC4-F1
#
_cell.length_a   1.000
_cell.length_b   1.000
_cell.length_c   1.000
_cell.angle_alpha   90.00
_cell.angle_beta   90.00
_cell.angle_gamma   90.00
#
_symmetry.space_group_name_H-M   'P 1'
#
loop_
_entity.id
_entity.type
_entity.pdbx_description
1 polymer ?
#
loop_
_entity_poly.entity_id
_entity_poly.type
_entity_poly.pdbx_seq_one_letter_code
_entity_poly.pdbx_strand_id
1 'polypeptide(L)'
;MHTAQPTATEVAKTLVGWIRDQTWSGVNNYTVAVYRDNDLIISRVKGIPGLESQGAQEIVRYIQAQRMNLGRAIYFATAFTSGDGAASNHAEMCILAAVGAGNLSDITFMLCSAANCKYCKMLLAKFKINNGNATGPDGKSQQGWYHPFVPLRFGTQMGTEADQLKELQKFLNGEITLKDTKTGQVAQSPKLRPAGEMWRVSATQFALYPPNTDDAMSQDDSDD
;
A
#
# COMPACT_ATOMS: atom_id res chain seq x y z
N MET A 1 -23.66 25.54 -8.91
CA MET A 1 -23.28 24.36 -9.71
C MET A 1 -22.73 23.31 -8.74
N HIS A 2 -23.30 22.11 -8.66
CA HIS A 2 -22.68 21.02 -7.89
C HIS A 2 -21.54 20.43 -8.72
N THR A 3 -20.30 20.68 -8.33
CA THR A 3 -19.14 19.95 -8.88
C THR A 3 -19.32 18.48 -8.56
N ALA A 4 -19.27 17.61 -9.57
CA ALA A 4 -19.32 16.17 -9.37
C ALA A 4 -18.21 15.75 -8.39
N GLN A 5 -18.52 14.85 -7.47
CA GLN A 5 -17.50 14.35 -6.54
C GLN A 5 -16.42 13.59 -7.32
N PRO A 6 -15.13 13.77 -6.98
CA PRO A 6 -14.06 13.03 -7.63
C PRO A 6 -14.22 11.53 -7.39
N THR A 7 -13.92 10.73 -8.40
CA THR A 7 -13.89 9.27 -8.33
C THR A 7 -12.81 8.82 -7.33
N ALA A 8 -12.94 7.61 -6.76
CA ALA A 8 -11.92 7.12 -5.83
C ALA A 8 -10.53 6.97 -6.46
N THR A 9 -10.46 6.67 -7.77
CA THR A 9 -9.19 6.63 -8.49
C THR A 9 -8.54 8.01 -8.60
N GLU A 10 -9.32 9.06 -8.85
CA GLU A 10 -8.81 10.45 -8.84
C GLU A 10 -8.35 10.84 -7.44
N VAL A 11 -9.13 10.53 -6.42
CA VAL A 11 -8.75 10.77 -5.02
C VAL A 11 -7.46 10.05 -4.66
N ALA A 12 -7.31 8.78 -5.03
CA ALA A 12 -6.09 8.01 -4.80
C ALA A 12 -4.88 8.64 -5.50
N LYS A 13 -5.04 9.11 -6.75
CA LYS A 13 -3.98 9.80 -7.49
C LYS A 13 -3.58 11.12 -6.83
N THR A 14 -4.55 11.94 -6.45
CA THR A 14 -4.30 13.22 -5.78
C THR A 14 -3.61 13.00 -4.44
N LEU A 15 -4.10 12.05 -3.63
CA LEU A 15 -3.51 11.73 -2.34
C LEU A 15 -2.07 11.22 -2.48
N VAL A 16 -1.80 10.32 -3.42
CA VAL A 16 -0.42 9.85 -3.69
C VAL A 16 0.48 10.98 -4.15
N GLY A 17 -0.01 11.86 -5.03
CA GLY A 17 0.72 13.05 -5.48
C GLY A 17 1.12 13.93 -4.31
N TRP A 18 0.16 14.27 -3.44
CA TRP A 18 0.43 15.05 -2.24
C TRP A 18 1.42 14.37 -1.28
N ILE A 19 1.26 13.06 -0.99
CA ILE A 19 2.15 12.31 -0.09
C ILE A 19 3.61 12.36 -0.58
N ARG A 20 3.83 12.24 -1.89
CA ARG A 20 5.17 12.25 -2.50
C ARG A 20 5.93 13.54 -2.17
N ASP A 21 5.22 14.64 -2.04
CA ASP A 21 5.78 15.98 -1.84
C ASP A 21 5.96 16.31 -0.35
N GLN A 22 5.59 15.39 0.56
CA GLN A 22 5.71 15.59 2.01
C GLN A 22 7.08 15.23 2.57
N THR A 23 7.52 16.00 3.57
CA THR A 23 8.84 15.86 4.23
C THR A 23 8.82 15.06 5.52
N TRP A 24 7.66 14.94 6.19
CA TRP A 24 7.50 14.23 7.46
C TRP A 24 7.64 12.71 7.36
N SER A 25 7.70 12.15 6.15
CA SER A 25 7.60 10.70 5.98
C SER A 25 8.91 9.95 6.23
N GLY A 26 10.08 10.60 6.07
CA GLY A 26 11.42 9.99 6.05
C GLY A 26 11.62 8.82 5.06
N VAL A 27 10.53 8.31 4.47
CA VAL A 27 10.36 7.14 3.62
C VAL A 27 9.11 7.41 2.76
N ASN A 28 9.31 8.00 1.58
CA ASN A 28 8.25 8.38 0.63
C ASN A 28 7.66 7.20 -0.18
N ASN A 29 7.47 6.04 0.44
CA ASN A 29 6.94 4.84 -0.21
C ASN A 29 5.60 4.45 0.41
N TYR A 30 4.58 5.26 0.12
CA TYR A 30 3.19 5.00 0.47
C TYR A 30 2.44 4.47 -0.74
N THR A 31 1.49 3.59 -0.50
CA THR A 31 0.58 3.07 -1.52
C THR A 31 -0.84 3.34 -1.11
N VAL A 32 -1.65 3.78 -2.06
CA VAL A 32 -3.10 3.92 -1.92
C VAL A 32 -3.76 2.96 -2.89
N ALA A 33 -4.70 2.17 -2.38
CA ALA A 33 -5.54 1.28 -3.17
C ALA A 33 -7.00 1.70 -3.09
N VAL A 34 -7.72 1.57 -4.19
CA VAL A 34 -9.17 1.65 -4.25
C VAL A 34 -9.71 0.24 -4.04
N TYR A 35 -10.51 0.10 -3.00
CA TYR A 35 -11.18 -1.13 -2.58
C TYR A 35 -12.69 -0.98 -2.77
N ARG A 36 -13.46 -2.05 -2.48
CA ARG A 36 -14.94 -2.11 -2.55
C ARG A 36 -15.62 -0.78 -2.24
N ASP A 37 -16.72 -0.51 -2.94
CA ASP A 37 -17.55 0.66 -2.69
C ASP A 37 -16.78 2.00 -2.73
N ASN A 38 -15.67 2.04 -3.48
CA ASN A 38 -14.78 3.19 -3.62
C ASN A 38 -14.02 3.57 -2.33
N ASP A 39 -13.89 2.63 -1.38
CA ASP A 39 -13.09 2.77 -0.17
C ASP A 39 -11.60 2.90 -0.50
N LEU A 40 -10.83 3.53 0.40
CA LEU A 40 -9.39 3.69 0.24
C LEU A 40 -8.64 2.90 1.31
N ILE A 41 -7.67 2.09 0.88
CA ILE A 41 -6.72 1.42 1.77
C ILE A 41 -5.35 2.03 1.55
N ILE A 42 -4.74 2.51 2.62
CA ILE A 42 -3.47 3.23 2.59
C ILE A 42 -2.44 2.41 3.38
N SER A 43 -1.25 2.26 2.83
CA SER A 43 -0.14 1.66 3.56
C SER A 43 1.18 2.31 3.18
N ARG A 44 2.24 1.88 3.84
CA ARG A 44 3.62 2.26 3.54
C ARG A 44 4.55 1.08 3.67
N VAL A 45 5.81 1.25 3.28
CA VAL A 45 6.86 0.27 3.57
C VAL A 45 6.91 -0.03 5.07
N LYS A 46 6.93 -1.31 5.41
CA LYS A 46 6.80 -1.85 6.78
C LYS A 46 5.44 -1.58 7.44
N GLY A 47 4.41 -1.26 6.65
CA GLY A 47 3.06 -1.00 7.13
C GLY A 47 2.93 0.29 7.94
N ILE A 48 1.68 0.66 8.21
CA ILE A 48 1.36 1.75 9.11
C ILE A 48 1.42 1.20 10.54
N PRO A 49 2.26 1.75 11.44
CA PRO A 49 2.42 1.20 12.78
C PRO A 49 1.20 1.47 13.68
N GLY A 50 0.44 2.53 13.38
CA GLY A 50 -0.78 2.92 14.08
C GLY A 50 -1.33 4.26 13.57
N LEU A 51 -2.57 4.59 13.93
CA LEU A 51 -3.25 5.84 13.57
C LEU A 51 -2.66 7.07 14.27
N GLU A 52 -1.95 6.86 15.37
CA GLU A 52 -1.22 7.87 16.12
C GLU A 52 0.13 8.25 15.49
N SER A 53 0.59 7.51 14.49
CA SER A 53 1.83 7.85 13.79
C SER A 53 1.69 9.17 13.02
N GLN A 54 2.73 10.01 13.06
CA GLN A 54 2.72 11.34 12.42
C GLN A 54 2.18 11.28 10.99
N GLY A 55 2.71 10.38 10.16
CA GLY A 55 2.24 10.27 8.77
C GLY A 55 0.79 9.84 8.61
N ALA A 56 0.25 9.00 9.48
CA ALA A 56 -1.18 8.67 9.45
C ALA A 56 -2.03 9.89 9.82
N GLN A 57 -1.61 10.68 10.81
CA GLN A 57 -2.30 11.90 11.20
C GLN A 57 -2.30 12.93 10.08
N GLU A 58 -1.16 13.20 9.44
CA GLU A 58 -1.07 14.17 8.33
C GLU A 58 -1.94 13.74 7.14
N ILE A 59 -1.94 12.45 6.80
CA ILE A 59 -2.83 11.92 5.75
C ILE A 59 -4.30 12.13 6.12
N VAL A 60 -4.69 11.86 7.37
CA VAL A 60 -6.08 12.07 7.82
C VAL A 60 -6.47 13.56 7.75
N ARG A 61 -5.59 14.46 8.20
CA ARG A 61 -5.80 15.93 8.09
C ARG A 61 -6.02 16.34 6.64
N TYR A 62 -5.16 15.89 5.73
CA TYR A 62 -5.26 16.23 4.31
C TYR A 62 -6.53 15.67 3.66
N ILE A 63 -6.87 14.41 3.93
CA ILE A 63 -8.12 13.79 3.45
C ILE A 63 -9.33 14.59 3.92
N GLN A 64 -9.33 15.06 5.17
CA GLN A 64 -10.43 15.85 5.71
C GLN A 64 -10.48 17.25 5.10
N ALA A 65 -9.35 17.93 4.98
CA ALA A 65 -9.24 19.26 4.37
C ALA A 65 -9.78 19.25 2.92
N GLN A 66 -9.43 18.21 2.16
CA GLN A 66 -9.85 18.04 0.78
C GLN A 66 -11.21 17.34 0.63
N ARG A 67 -11.88 17.00 1.75
CA ARG A 67 -13.17 16.28 1.79
C ARG A 67 -13.14 14.96 1.00
N MET A 68 -11.97 14.32 0.95
CA MET A 68 -11.72 13.05 0.26
C MET A 68 -12.34 11.85 0.96
N ASN A 69 -12.84 12.00 2.18
CA ASN A 69 -13.57 10.97 2.93
C ASN A 69 -15.07 10.91 2.61
N LEU A 70 -15.62 11.85 1.83
CA LEU A 70 -17.05 11.85 1.54
C LEU A 70 -17.43 10.66 0.65
N GLY A 71 -18.40 9.87 1.12
CA GLY A 71 -18.94 8.72 0.38
C GLY A 71 -18.03 7.49 0.35
N ARG A 72 -17.00 7.42 1.22
CA ARG A 72 -16.08 6.28 1.29
C ARG A 72 -15.45 6.11 2.67
N ALA A 73 -15.10 4.89 3.03
CA ALA A 73 -14.29 4.61 4.21
C ALA A 73 -12.80 4.68 3.88
N ILE A 74 -12.02 5.03 4.91
CA ILE A 74 -10.56 5.12 4.85
C ILE A 74 -9.98 4.08 5.82
N TYR A 75 -9.04 3.28 5.33
CA TYR A 75 -8.36 2.25 6.09
C TYR A 75 -6.85 2.41 6.00
N PHE A 76 -6.15 2.08 7.08
CA PHE A 76 -4.70 1.92 7.08
C PHE A 76 -4.30 0.46 7.30
N ALA A 77 -3.49 -0.09 6.39
CA ALA A 77 -2.97 -1.45 6.48
C ALA A 77 -1.63 -1.49 7.22
N THR A 78 -1.51 -2.45 8.14
CA THR A 78 -0.33 -2.64 9.00
C THR A 78 0.71 -3.57 8.39
N ALA A 79 1.82 -3.78 9.08
CA ALA A 79 2.80 -4.80 8.72
C ALA A 79 2.18 -6.19 8.86
N PHE A 80 2.26 -7.02 7.82
CA PHE A 80 1.71 -8.37 7.86
C PHE A 80 2.70 -9.42 8.40
N THR A 81 3.97 -9.06 8.62
CA THR A 81 4.95 -9.92 9.31
C THR A 81 5.20 -9.42 10.73
N SER A 82 5.26 -10.33 11.71
CA SER A 82 5.64 -10.01 13.10
C SER A 82 7.13 -10.32 13.38
N GLY A 83 7.81 -9.48 14.19
CA GLY A 83 9.14 -9.77 14.76
C GLY A 83 10.25 -8.73 14.54
N ASP A 84 11.20 -8.70 15.47
CA ASP A 84 12.28 -7.69 15.68
C ASP A 84 13.45 -7.81 14.68
N GLY A 85 13.16 -8.10 13.42
CA GLY A 85 14.18 -8.38 12.40
C GLY A 85 13.68 -8.16 10.98
N ALA A 86 13.45 -6.89 10.62
CA ALA A 86 13.62 -6.32 9.28
C ALA A 86 13.05 -7.07 8.05
N ALA A 87 11.95 -7.81 8.15
CA ALA A 87 11.26 -8.31 6.95
C ALA A 87 10.67 -7.13 6.16
N SER A 88 11.09 -6.94 4.91
CA SER A 88 10.65 -5.82 4.09
C SER A 88 9.28 -6.08 3.47
N ASN A 89 8.28 -5.53 4.15
CA ASN A 89 6.93 -5.41 3.66
C ASN A 89 6.87 -4.19 2.75
N HIS A 90 6.82 -4.41 1.44
CA HIS A 90 6.48 -3.33 0.52
C HIS A 90 5.04 -2.87 0.79
N ALA A 91 4.75 -1.60 0.56
CA ALA A 91 3.46 -1.00 0.88
C ALA A 91 2.30 -1.72 0.18
N GLU A 92 2.50 -2.14 -1.07
CA GLU A 92 1.53 -2.92 -1.83
C GLU A 92 1.25 -4.27 -1.14
N MET A 93 2.30 -4.95 -0.65
CA MET A 93 2.17 -6.27 -0.02
C MET A 93 1.40 -6.19 1.30
N CYS A 94 1.58 -5.10 2.06
CA CYS A 94 0.74 -4.81 3.24
C CYS A 94 -0.74 -4.70 2.89
N ILE A 95 -1.07 -4.01 1.79
CA ILE A 95 -2.47 -3.89 1.33
C ILE A 95 -3.01 -5.26 0.89
N LEU A 96 -2.26 -6.02 0.09
CA LEU A 96 -2.70 -7.36 -0.35
C LEU A 96 -2.93 -8.28 0.85
N ALA A 97 -2.03 -8.29 1.83
CA ALA A 97 -2.16 -9.10 3.04
C ALA A 97 -3.38 -8.68 3.89
N ALA A 98 -3.61 -7.36 4.00
CA ALA A 98 -4.73 -6.80 4.74
C ALA A 98 -6.09 -7.14 4.09
N VAL A 99 -6.18 -7.12 2.76
CA VAL A 99 -7.39 -7.51 2.03
C VAL A 99 -7.61 -9.03 2.07
N GLY A 100 -6.52 -9.79 2.03
CA GLY A 100 -6.54 -11.25 2.05
C GLY A 100 -6.76 -11.87 0.66
N ALA A 101 -6.22 -13.07 0.47
CA ALA A 101 -6.14 -13.72 -0.85
C ALA A 101 -7.51 -13.94 -1.52
N GLY A 102 -8.57 -14.14 -0.73
CA GLY A 102 -9.94 -14.36 -1.24
C GLY A 102 -10.66 -13.10 -1.72
N ASN A 103 -10.14 -11.90 -1.42
CA ASN A 103 -10.79 -10.62 -1.72
C ASN A 103 -9.94 -9.74 -2.66
N LEU A 104 -8.91 -10.29 -3.31
CA LEU A 104 -8.01 -9.48 -4.15
C LEU A 104 -8.71 -8.87 -5.37
N SER A 105 -9.76 -9.51 -5.88
CA SER A 105 -10.58 -9.00 -6.99
C SER A 105 -11.33 -7.71 -6.64
N ASP A 106 -11.43 -7.38 -5.35
CA ASP A 106 -12.08 -6.18 -4.88
C ASP A 106 -11.17 -4.94 -4.90
N ILE A 107 -9.87 -5.13 -5.14
CA ILE A 107 -8.94 -4.04 -5.37
C ILE A 107 -9.00 -3.66 -6.85
N THR A 108 -9.61 -2.51 -7.15
CA THR A 108 -9.83 -2.07 -8.53
C THR A 108 -8.69 -1.19 -9.06
N PHE A 109 -7.95 -0.55 -8.16
CA PHE A 109 -6.82 0.33 -8.50
C PHE A 109 -5.80 0.36 -7.36
N MET A 110 -4.51 0.47 -7.68
CA MET A 110 -3.45 0.67 -6.71
C MET A 110 -2.36 1.57 -7.29
N LEU A 111 -1.86 2.53 -6.50
CA LEU A 111 -0.79 3.44 -6.88
C LEU A 111 0.15 3.71 -5.71
N CYS A 112 1.46 3.67 -5.97
CA CYS A 112 2.50 3.97 -5.02
C CYS A 112 3.12 5.34 -5.30
N SER A 113 3.49 6.09 -4.26
CA SER A 113 4.18 7.38 -4.36
C SER A 113 5.60 7.26 -4.93
N ALA A 114 6.16 6.05 -4.90
CA ALA A 114 7.39 5.69 -5.59
C ALA A 114 7.13 4.68 -6.71
N ALA A 115 8.07 4.59 -7.65
CA ALA A 115 8.03 3.55 -8.68
C ALA A 115 8.00 2.16 -8.01
N ASN A 116 7.05 1.30 -8.38
CA ASN A 116 7.01 -0.05 -7.83
C ASN A 116 8.26 -0.82 -8.26
N CYS A 117 8.78 -1.66 -7.37
CA CYS A 117 9.79 -2.63 -7.77
C CYS A 117 9.20 -3.71 -8.69
N LYS A 118 10.09 -4.40 -9.42
CA LYS A 118 9.72 -5.45 -10.37
C LYS A 118 8.88 -6.56 -9.75
N TYR A 119 9.20 -6.97 -8.52
CA TYR A 119 8.45 -7.99 -7.79
C TYR A 119 7.00 -7.57 -7.50
N CYS A 120 6.79 -6.32 -7.05
CA CYS A 120 5.45 -5.78 -6.85
C CYS A 120 4.67 -5.71 -8.16
N LYS A 121 5.28 -5.23 -9.26
CA LYS A 121 4.61 -5.17 -10.58
C LYS A 121 4.15 -6.54 -11.05
N MET A 122 5.04 -7.53 -11.00
CA MET A 122 4.74 -8.91 -11.42
C MET A 122 3.60 -9.52 -10.59
N LEU A 123 3.60 -9.30 -9.28
CA LEU A 123 2.55 -9.84 -8.42
C LEU A 123 1.19 -9.12 -8.63
N LEU A 124 1.18 -7.80 -8.74
CA LEU A 124 -0.05 -7.05 -9.04
C LEU A 124 -0.64 -7.46 -10.40
N ALA A 125 0.22 -7.67 -11.41
CA ALA A 125 -0.21 -8.17 -12.72
C ALA A 125 -0.82 -9.59 -12.62
N LYS A 126 -0.23 -10.49 -11.82
CA LYS A 126 -0.79 -11.83 -11.58
C LYS A 126 -2.19 -11.79 -10.98
N PHE A 127 -2.44 -10.86 -10.06
CA PHE A 127 -3.75 -10.67 -9.45
C PHE A 127 -4.69 -9.76 -10.26
N LYS A 128 -4.26 -9.31 -11.45
CA LYS A 128 -5.03 -8.42 -12.35
C LYS A 128 -5.44 -7.10 -11.68
N ILE A 129 -4.63 -6.62 -10.74
CA ILE A 129 -4.86 -5.33 -10.08
C ILE A 129 -4.35 -4.22 -11.00
N ASN A 130 -5.19 -3.24 -11.29
CA ASN A 130 -4.79 -2.08 -12.10
C ASN A 130 -3.77 -1.24 -11.32
N ASN A 131 -2.52 -1.28 -11.78
CA ASN A 131 -1.40 -0.60 -11.15
C ASN A 131 -1.09 0.73 -11.86
N GLY A 132 -1.24 1.85 -11.15
CA GLY A 132 -0.96 3.18 -11.69
C GLY A 132 0.51 3.42 -12.09
N ASN A 133 1.45 2.58 -11.63
CA ASN A 133 2.87 2.62 -12.02
C ASN A 133 3.28 1.43 -12.91
N ALA A 134 2.34 0.77 -13.60
CA ALA A 134 2.62 -0.45 -14.37
C ALA A 134 3.70 -0.29 -15.46
N THR A 135 3.76 0.86 -16.14
CA THR A 135 4.59 1.08 -17.34
C THR A 135 5.82 1.97 -17.11
N GLY A 136 6.11 2.36 -15.86
CA GLY A 136 7.25 3.19 -15.50
C GLY A 136 8.54 2.40 -15.22
N PRO A 137 9.65 3.08 -14.83
CA PRO A 137 10.87 2.40 -14.40
C PRO A 137 10.61 1.50 -13.19
N ASP A 138 11.46 0.49 -13.00
CA ASP A 138 11.41 -0.37 -11.81
C ASP A 138 12.11 0.33 -10.63
N GLY A 139 11.42 0.43 -9.49
CA GLY A 139 12.04 0.83 -8.24
C GLY A 139 13.00 -0.25 -7.70
N LYS A 140 14.01 0.16 -6.93
CA LYS A 140 14.96 -0.79 -6.32
C LYS A 140 14.36 -1.45 -5.07
N SER A 141 14.41 -2.79 -5.00
CA SER A 141 14.06 -3.53 -3.78
C SER A 141 15.28 -3.67 -2.85
N GLN A 142 15.59 -2.62 -2.06
CA GLN A 142 16.85 -2.58 -1.30
C GLN A 142 16.87 -3.43 -0.02
N GLN A 143 15.75 -3.54 0.72
CA GLN A 143 15.76 -4.15 2.07
C GLN A 143 14.96 -5.45 2.19
N GLY A 144 14.60 -6.05 1.06
CA GLY A 144 13.82 -7.29 1.00
C GLY A 144 12.47 -7.08 0.32
N TRP A 145 11.73 -8.15 0.09
CA TRP A 145 10.36 -8.18 -0.41
C TRP A 145 9.77 -9.50 0.06
N TYR A 146 8.58 -9.48 0.65
CA TYR A 146 7.91 -10.68 1.13
C TYR A 146 6.57 -10.86 0.43
N HIS A 147 6.30 -12.08 0.00
CA HIS A 147 4.99 -12.40 -0.54
C HIS A 147 3.95 -12.45 0.60
N PRO A 148 2.76 -11.86 0.43
CA PRO A 148 1.75 -11.75 1.49
C PRO A 148 1.13 -13.09 1.92
N PHE A 149 1.12 -14.09 1.04
CA PHE A 149 0.40 -15.37 1.26
C PHE A 149 1.25 -16.64 1.22
N VAL A 150 2.50 -16.58 0.74
CA VAL A 150 3.39 -17.75 0.61
C VAL A 150 4.73 -17.41 1.24
N PRO A 151 5.50 -18.38 1.73
CA PRO A 151 6.81 -18.16 2.34
C PRO A 151 7.89 -17.87 1.28
N LEU A 152 7.67 -16.83 0.46
CA LEU A 152 8.57 -16.38 -0.60
C LEU A 152 9.13 -15.00 -0.23
N ARG A 153 10.44 -14.83 -0.39
CA ARG A 153 11.13 -13.58 -0.06
C ARG A 153 12.29 -13.30 -1.01
N PHE A 154 12.46 -12.02 -1.35
CA PHE A 154 13.51 -11.51 -2.25
C PHE A 154 14.21 -10.30 -1.62
N GLY A 155 15.31 -9.84 -2.19
CA GLY A 155 16.04 -8.65 -1.75
C GLY A 155 17.45 -8.59 -2.32
N THR A 156 18.00 -7.38 -2.51
CA THR A 156 19.37 -7.21 -3.06
C THR A 156 20.48 -7.87 -2.23
N GLN A 157 20.21 -8.23 -0.97
CA GLN A 157 21.14 -8.96 -0.10
C GLN A 157 20.95 -10.49 -0.13
N MET A 158 19.98 -11.00 -0.90
CA MET A 158 19.53 -12.40 -0.88
C MET A 158 19.94 -13.21 -2.12
N GLY A 159 21.01 -12.82 -2.80
CA GLY A 159 21.47 -13.43 -4.06
C GLY A 159 21.27 -12.51 -5.26
N THR A 160 21.35 -13.04 -6.47
CA THR A 160 21.18 -12.23 -7.70
C THR A 160 19.70 -11.93 -7.96
N GLU A 161 19.41 -10.75 -8.51
CA GLU A 161 18.04 -10.39 -8.90
C GLU A 161 17.46 -11.35 -9.95
N ALA A 162 18.29 -11.86 -10.86
CA ALA A 162 17.87 -12.80 -11.89
C ALA A 162 17.35 -14.13 -11.30
N ASP A 163 18.05 -14.69 -10.31
CA ASP A 163 17.63 -15.93 -9.64
C ASP A 163 16.34 -15.73 -8.84
N GLN A 164 16.23 -14.60 -8.16
CA GLN A 164 15.04 -14.22 -7.40
C GLN A 164 13.81 -14.05 -8.32
N LEU A 165 13.98 -13.39 -9.48
CA LEU A 165 12.92 -13.27 -10.48
C LEU A 165 12.51 -14.64 -11.06
N LYS A 166 13.47 -15.56 -11.25
CA LYS A 166 13.17 -16.92 -11.70
C LYS A 166 12.31 -17.67 -10.68
N GLU A 167 12.61 -17.52 -9.39
CA GLU A 167 11.82 -18.12 -8.32
C GLU A 167 10.41 -17.51 -8.25
N LEU A 168 10.29 -16.18 -8.40
CA LEU A 168 8.97 -15.54 -8.50
C LEU A 168 8.19 -16.10 -9.70
N GLN A 169 8.83 -16.24 -10.86
CA GLN A 169 8.16 -16.75 -12.06
C GLN A 169 7.62 -18.18 -11.85
N LYS A 170 8.34 -19.05 -11.14
CA LYS A 170 7.84 -20.39 -10.77
C LYS A 170 6.55 -20.30 -9.96
N PHE A 171 6.48 -19.40 -8.98
CA PHE A 171 5.23 -19.14 -8.25
C PHE A 171 4.12 -18.63 -9.17
N LEU A 172 4.42 -17.66 -10.04
CA LEU A 172 3.43 -17.10 -10.98
C LEU A 172 2.89 -18.14 -11.95
N ASN A 173 3.70 -19.13 -12.33
CA ASN A 173 3.32 -20.27 -13.16
C ASN A 173 2.58 -21.38 -12.40
N GLY A 174 2.47 -21.30 -11.07
CA GLY A 174 1.85 -22.32 -10.22
C GLY A 174 2.75 -23.52 -9.89
N GLU A 175 4.05 -23.44 -10.19
CA GLU A 175 5.03 -24.48 -9.86
C GLU A 175 5.39 -24.48 -8.36
N ILE A 176 5.23 -23.33 -7.70
CA ILE A 176 5.26 -23.19 -6.24
C ILE A 176 3.81 -23.01 -5.79
N THR A 177 3.26 -24.00 -5.08
CA THR A 177 1.94 -23.87 -4.46
C THR A 177 2.08 -23.57 -2.97
N LEU A 178 0.99 -23.16 -2.33
CA LEU A 178 0.88 -22.92 -0.88
C LEU A 178 1.26 -24.16 -0.01
N LYS A 179 1.49 -25.33 -0.63
CA LYS A 179 2.03 -26.53 0.01
C LYS A 179 3.26 -27.01 -0.77
N ASP A 180 4.45 -26.88 -0.18
CA ASP A 180 5.58 -27.73 -0.58
C ASP A 180 5.27 -29.16 -0.14
N THR A 181 4.84 -30.00 -1.08
CA THR A 181 4.51 -31.41 -0.86
C THR A 181 5.72 -32.33 -0.93
N LYS A 182 6.94 -31.82 -1.19
CA LYS A 182 8.14 -32.66 -1.30
C LYS A 182 8.95 -32.80 -0.03
N THR A 183 8.88 -31.85 0.89
CA THR A 183 9.69 -31.88 2.13
C THR A 183 8.86 -32.17 3.38
N GLY A 184 7.54 -32.05 3.32
CA GLY A 184 6.66 -32.13 4.51
C GLY A 184 6.96 -31.06 5.57
N GLN A 185 7.94 -30.18 5.31
CA GLN A 185 8.27 -29.05 6.15
C GLN A 185 7.63 -27.82 5.54
N VAL A 186 6.64 -27.27 6.26
CA VAL A 186 6.18 -25.91 6.02
C VAL A 186 7.40 -25.03 6.25
N ALA A 187 7.97 -24.45 5.18
CA ALA A 187 8.90 -23.34 5.33
C ALA A 187 8.22 -22.38 6.32
N GLN A 188 8.81 -22.24 7.51
CA GLN A 188 8.20 -21.46 8.58
C GLN A 188 7.99 -20.06 8.03
N SER A 189 6.76 -19.77 7.60
CA SER A 189 6.39 -18.43 7.22
C SER A 189 6.71 -17.59 8.46
N PRO A 190 7.43 -16.45 8.35
CA PRO A 190 7.46 -15.51 9.47
C PRO A 190 6.02 -15.34 9.90
N LYS A 191 5.72 -15.48 11.21
CA LYS A 191 4.34 -15.50 11.73
C LYS A 191 3.55 -14.39 11.04
N LEU A 192 2.80 -14.77 10.00
CA LEU A 192 2.01 -13.85 9.22
C LEU A 192 0.92 -13.46 10.20
N ARG A 193 0.75 -12.15 10.43
CA ARG A 193 -0.41 -11.71 11.18
C ARG A 193 -1.65 -12.23 10.45
N PRO A 194 -2.73 -12.58 11.17
CA PRO A 194 -3.98 -12.95 10.53
C PRO A 194 -4.33 -11.90 9.46
N ALA A 195 -4.67 -12.36 8.25
CA ALA A 195 -5.18 -11.47 7.21
C ALA A 195 -6.37 -10.66 7.75
N GLY A 196 -6.49 -9.39 7.36
CA GLY A 196 -7.61 -8.53 7.78
C GLY A 196 -7.30 -7.48 8.85
N GLU A 197 -6.06 -7.33 9.34
CA GLU A 197 -5.75 -6.24 10.27
C GLU A 197 -5.64 -4.89 9.53
N MET A 198 -6.74 -4.14 9.53
CA MET A 198 -6.81 -2.76 9.03
C MET A 198 -7.39 -1.84 10.08
N TRP A 199 -6.85 -0.63 10.15
CA TRP A 199 -7.34 0.41 11.04
C TRP A 199 -8.29 1.29 10.25
N ARG A 200 -9.59 1.17 10.51
CA ARG A 200 -10.59 2.07 9.93
C ARG A 200 -10.54 3.42 10.63
N VAL A 201 -10.45 4.51 9.86
CA VAL A 201 -10.57 5.87 10.40
C VAL A 201 -12.04 6.15 10.71
N SER A 202 -12.34 6.32 11.99
CA SER A 202 -13.66 6.69 12.51
C SER A 202 -13.91 8.20 12.39
N ALA A 203 -15.17 8.61 12.50
CA ALA A 203 -15.54 10.02 12.58
C ALA A 203 -14.83 10.74 13.74
N THR A 204 -14.65 10.06 14.89
CA THR A 204 -13.92 10.59 16.03
C THR A 204 -12.45 10.83 15.71
N GLN A 205 -11.80 9.92 14.97
CA GLN A 205 -10.41 10.11 14.56
C GLN A 205 -10.24 11.24 13.56
N PHE A 206 -11.19 11.46 12.65
CA PHE A 206 -11.21 12.69 11.86
C PHE A 206 -11.33 13.94 12.75
N ALA A 207 -12.23 13.94 13.74
CA ALA A 207 -12.39 15.09 14.63
C ALA A 207 -11.14 15.42 15.48
N LEU A 208 -10.31 14.43 15.79
CA LEU A 208 -9.05 14.62 16.53
C LEU A 208 -7.94 15.29 15.70
N TYR A 209 -8.06 15.26 14.38
CA TYR A 209 -7.05 15.78 13.46
C TYR A 209 -7.70 16.79 12.51
N PRO A 210 -8.11 17.98 13.03
CA PRO A 210 -8.69 19.01 12.18
C PRO A 210 -7.70 19.44 11.08
N PRO A 211 -8.20 19.91 9.93
CA PRO A 211 -7.37 20.52 8.89
C PRO A 211 -6.45 21.58 9.50
N ASN A 212 -5.19 21.63 9.06
CA ASN A 212 -4.32 22.76 9.37
C ASN A 212 -4.94 24.01 8.74
N THR A 213 -5.23 25.04 9.54
CA THR A 213 -5.85 26.27 9.05
C THR A 213 -4.93 27.07 8.11
N ASP A 214 -3.64 26.78 8.14
CA ASP A 214 -2.61 27.50 7.37
C ASP A 214 -2.54 27.02 5.90
N ASP A 215 -2.96 25.80 5.59
CA ASP A 215 -3.02 25.28 4.21
C ASP A 215 -4.30 25.71 3.47
N ALA A 216 -5.26 26.30 4.17
CA ALA A 216 -6.54 26.76 3.61
C ALA A 216 -6.46 28.17 2.97
N MET A 217 -5.29 28.82 2.96
CA MET A 217 -5.14 30.23 2.58
C MET A 217 -4.19 30.54 1.39
N SER A 218 -3.90 29.59 0.50
CA SER A 218 -3.11 29.88 -0.72
C SER A 218 -3.91 29.92 -2.03
N GLN A 219 -5.20 30.24 -1.96
CA GLN A 219 -5.92 30.82 -3.10
C GLN A 219 -5.97 32.33 -2.91
N ASP A 220 -4.82 32.98 -3.04
CA ASP A 220 -4.80 34.42 -3.33
C ASP A 220 -4.97 34.56 -4.84
N ASP A 221 -6.21 34.81 -5.24
CA ASP A 221 -6.55 35.45 -6.51
C ASP A 221 -5.84 36.81 -6.53
N SER A 222 -4.64 36.85 -7.11
CA SER A 222 -4.10 38.10 -7.65
C SER A 222 -4.40 38.10 -9.15
N ASP A 223 -5.56 38.66 -9.47
CA ASP A 223 -5.78 39.31 -10.76
C ASP A 223 -4.73 40.43 -10.91
N ASP A 224 -3.93 40.32 -11.96
CA ASP A 224 -3.44 41.43 -12.80
C ASP A 224 -3.29 40.92 -14.25
#